data_AF-A0A9D8GUV1-F1
#
_entry.id   AF-A0A9D8GUV1-F1
#
_cell.length_a   1.000
_cell.length_b   1.000
_cell.length_c   1.000
_cell.angle_alpha   90.00
_cell.angle_beta   90.00
_cell.angle_gamma   90.00
#
_symmetry.space_group_name_H-M   'P 1'
#
loop_
_entity.id
_entity.type
_entity.pdbx_description
1 polymer ?
#
loop_
_entity_poly.entity_id
_entity_poly.type
_entity_poly.pdbx_seq_one_letter_code
_entity_poly.pdbx_strand_id
1 'polypeptide(L)'
;MNVLEDAEGRNDLARLGVRSVPVLARGERYIFAQSRRAIVEFLGLDDTARQLPPEILTDRILRFLDVATAILPLMPAARLDTYVPGRPRSYRDLAFHLFTVVDAFLAATEGRTLVQAMFAEKPPASADMTAIVEHGAEVRRRFLAWRDAGGLTRTRPLPTYYGPQPLGDLLERTAWHCGQHVRQWGLLLEREGAALPAPPLSEAEMADLPFPANVCDG
;
A
#
# COMPACT_ATOMS: atom_id res chain seq x y z
N MET A 1 5.47 -18.60 3.58
CA MET A 1 4.75 -19.52 2.70
C MET A 1 3.83 -18.71 1.82
N ASN A 2 3.97 -18.79 0.49
CA ASN A 2 3.01 -18.19 -0.43
C ASN A 2 1.83 -19.14 -0.59
N VAL A 3 0.72 -18.87 0.10
CA VAL A 3 -0.46 -19.74 0.05
C VAL A 3 -1.13 -19.77 -1.34
N LEU A 4 -0.83 -18.83 -2.24
CA LEU A 4 -1.33 -18.93 -3.62
C LEU A 4 -0.69 -20.09 -4.40
N GLU A 5 0.51 -20.49 -3.99
CA GLU A 5 1.32 -21.55 -4.63
C GLU A 5 1.36 -22.84 -3.81
N ASP A 6 0.83 -22.81 -2.58
CA ASP A 6 0.82 -23.93 -1.64
C ASP A 6 -0.61 -24.42 -1.36
N ALA A 7 -0.92 -25.65 -1.80
CA ALA A 7 -2.24 -26.24 -1.60
C ALA A 7 -2.51 -26.63 -0.13
N GLU A 8 -1.48 -27.01 0.62
CA GLU A 8 -1.59 -27.36 2.04
C GLU A 8 -1.86 -26.10 2.87
N GLY A 9 -1.11 -25.02 2.60
CA GLY A 9 -1.36 -23.71 3.20
C GLY A 9 -2.77 -23.17 2.93
N ARG A 10 -3.36 -23.42 1.75
CA ARG A 10 -4.76 -23.06 1.45
C ARG A 10 -5.77 -23.85 2.27
N ASN A 11 -5.54 -25.15 2.44
CA ASN A 11 -6.41 -26.00 3.23
C ASN A 11 -6.39 -25.60 4.72
N ASP A 12 -5.23 -25.21 5.23
CA ASP A 12 -5.10 -24.70 6.59
C ASP A 12 -5.85 -23.37 6.79
N LEU A 13 -5.73 -22.43 5.85
CA LEU A 13 -6.51 -21.18 5.89
C LEU A 13 -8.02 -21.43 5.78
N ALA A 14 -8.43 -22.36 4.94
CA ALA A 14 -9.84 -22.74 4.80
C ALA A 14 -10.39 -23.33 6.11
N ARG A 15 -9.62 -24.20 6.80
CA ARG A 15 -9.98 -24.78 8.10
C ARG A 15 -10.14 -23.72 9.18
N LEU A 16 -9.35 -22.66 9.12
CA LEU A 16 -9.42 -21.50 10.02
C LEU A 16 -10.53 -20.50 9.66
N GLY A 17 -11.27 -20.73 8.56
CA GLY A 17 -12.33 -19.82 8.10
C GLY A 17 -11.80 -18.46 7.61
N VAL A 18 -10.51 -18.37 7.27
CA VAL A 18 -9.84 -17.14 6.85
C VAL A 18 -10.36 -16.69 5.49
N ARG A 19 -10.73 -15.42 5.37
CA ARG A 19 -11.34 -14.84 4.15
C ARG A 19 -10.42 -13.90 3.37
N SER A 20 -9.25 -13.58 3.90
CA SER A 20 -8.30 -12.66 3.27
C SER A 20 -6.86 -12.95 3.68
N VAL A 21 -5.90 -12.57 2.84
CA VAL A 21 -4.45 -12.70 3.06
C VAL A 21 -3.76 -11.33 2.97
N PRO A 22 -2.53 -11.14 3.51
CA PRO A 22 -1.71 -12.11 4.25
C PRO A 22 -2.25 -12.40 5.66
N VAL A 23 -1.98 -13.63 6.13
CA VAL A 23 -2.32 -14.12 7.48
C VAL A 23 -1.09 -14.70 8.14
N LEU A 24 -0.96 -14.46 9.45
CA LEU A 24 -0.05 -15.21 10.31
C LEU A 24 -0.89 -16.14 11.19
N ALA A 25 -0.52 -17.42 11.22
CA ALA A 25 -1.20 -18.44 12.01
C ALA A 25 -0.19 -19.17 12.91
N ARG A 26 -0.66 -19.59 14.09
CA ARG A 26 0.09 -20.40 15.07
C ARG A 26 -0.90 -21.35 15.75
N GLY A 27 -0.91 -22.61 15.32
CA GLY A 27 -1.93 -23.57 15.72
C GLY A 27 -3.31 -23.11 15.22
N GLU A 28 -4.29 -23.05 16.13
CA GLU A 28 -5.66 -22.60 15.81
C GLU A 28 -5.86 -21.08 15.87
N ARG A 29 -4.83 -20.31 16.27
CA ARG A 29 -4.89 -18.85 16.33
C ARG A 29 -4.34 -18.23 15.06
N TYR A 30 -4.96 -17.15 14.60
CA TYR A 30 -4.48 -16.38 13.46
C TYR A 30 -4.76 -14.88 13.60
N ILE A 31 -4.00 -14.09 12.85
CA ILE A 31 -4.25 -12.65 12.61
C ILE A 31 -4.18 -12.34 11.12
N PHE A 32 -4.90 -11.31 10.68
CA PHE A 32 -4.63 -10.69 9.39
C PHE A 32 -3.38 -9.83 9.54
N ALA A 33 -2.34 -10.15 8.78
CA ALA A 33 -1.02 -9.53 8.87
C ALA A 33 -1.00 -8.15 8.17
N GLN A 34 -1.95 -7.30 8.53
CA GLN A 34 -2.18 -5.96 7.98
C GLN A 34 -1.68 -4.87 8.93
N SER A 35 -1.63 -5.14 10.24
CA SER A 35 -1.12 -4.22 11.25
C SER A 35 0.21 -4.73 11.79
N ARG A 36 1.25 -3.89 11.70
CA ARG A 36 2.56 -4.19 12.25
C ARG A 36 2.48 -4.47 13.75
N ARG A 37 1.75 -3.63 14.50
CA ARG A 37 1.50 -3.81 15.93
C ARG A 37 0.90 -5.18 16.22
N ALA A 38 -0.14 -5.57 15.47
CA ALA A 38 -0.77 -6.88 15.63
C ALA A 38 0.20 -8.04 15.32
N ILE A 39 1.07 -7.88 14.31
CA ILE A 39 2.11 -8.86 13.97
C ILE A 39 3.11 -9.01 15.11
N VAL A 40 3.65 -7.90 15.62
CA VAL A 40 4.62 -7.91 16.73
C VAL A 40 4.01 -8.56 17.98
N GLU A 41 2.80 -8.17 18.34
CA GLU A 41 2.04 -8.74 19.46
C GLU A 41 1.80 -10.25 19.28
N PHE A 42 1.37 -10.67 18.09
CA PHE A 42 1.09 -12.08 17.80
C PHE A 42 2.34 -12.96 17.83
N LEU A 43 3.47 -12.42 17.35
CA LEU A 43 4.75 -13.13 17.33
C LEU A 43 5.47 -13.09 18.68
N GLY A 44 5.11 -12.16 19.57
CA GLY A 44 5.79 -11.93 20.85
C GLY A 44 7.18 -11.33 20.67
N LEU A 45 7.35 -10.45 19.68
CA LEU A 45 8.63 -9.79 19.40
C LEU A 45 8.79 -8.55 20.29
N ASP A 46 10.03 -8.22 20.63
CA ASP A 46 10.34 -6.92 21.22
C ASP A 46 10.22 -5.84 20.14
N ASP A 47 9.18 -4.98 20.22
CA ASP A 47 9.00 -3.87 19.27
C ASP A 47 9.95 -2.72 19.63
N THR A 48 11.20 -2.82 19.19
CA THR A 48 12.19 -1.75 19.41
C THR A 48 12.09 -0.62 18.39
N ALA A 49 11.43 -0.86 17.24
CA ALA A 49 11.30 0.14 16.21
C ALA A 49 10.08 1.04 16.50
N ARG A 50 10.34 2.32 16.74
CA ARG A 50 9.29 3.29 17.05
C ARG A 50 8.39 3.53 15.85
N GLN A 51 7.07 3.41 16.00
CA GLN A 51 6.11 3.89 15.00
C GLN A 51 6.37 5.39 14.75
N LEU A 52 6.47 5.77 13.48
CA LEU A 52 6.68 7.18 13.11
C LEU A 52 5.49 8.04 13.57
N PRO A 53 5.74 9.29 14.00
CA PRO A 53 4.66 10.22 14.34
C PRO A 53 3.69 10.39 13.15
N PRO A 54 2.37 10.50 13.39
CA PRO A 54 1.38 10.68 12.33
C PRO A 54 1.69 11.84 11.38
N GLU A 55 2.27 12.93 11.88
CA GLU A 55 2.68 14.10 11.08
C GLU A 55 3.73 13.70 10.05
N ILE A 56 4.77 12.98 10.48
CA ILE A 56 5.84 12.48 9.60
C ILE A 56 5.27 11.49 8.57
N LEU A 57 4.34 10.62 8.98
CA LEU A 57 3.65 9.71 8.06
C LEU A 57 2.86 10.47 6.99
N THR A 58 2.15 11.54 7.36
CA THR A 58 1.41 12.36 6.37
C THR A 58 2.34 13.06 5.38
N ASP A 59 3.45 13.62 5.86
CA ASP A 59 4.43 14.28 5.00
C ASP A 59 5.07 13.28 4.01
N ARG A 60 5.36 12.06 4.48
CA ARG A 60 5.86 10.98 3.62
C ARG A 60 4.84 10.54 2.58
N ILE A 61 3.57 10.37 2.95
CA ILE A 61 2.52 10.02 1.98
C ILE A 61 2.41 11.10 0.90
N LEU A 62 2.38 12.38 1.29
CA LEU A 62 2.34 13.49 0.32
C LEU A 62 3.55 13.46 -0.63
N ARG A 63 4.74 13.24 -0.07
CA ARG A 63 5.97 13.10 -0.87
C ARG A 63 5.92 11.89 -1.81
N PHE A 64 5.40 10.75 -1.36
CA PHE A 64 5.27 9.56 -2.20
C PHE A 64 4.29 9.77 -3.36
N LEU A 65 3.19 10.49 -3.11
CA LEU A 65 2.24 10.88 -4.15
C LEU A 65 2.87 11.86 -5.17
N ASP A 66 3.69 12.80 -4.71
CA ASP A 66 4.45 13.71 -5.58
C ASP A 66 5.44 12.95 -6.46
N VAL A 67 6.22 12.06 -5.85
CA VAL A 67 7.20 11.23 -6.57
C VAL A 67 6.49 10.31 -7.57
N ALA A 68 5.42 9.62 -7.17
CA ALA A 68 4.63 8.77 -8.05
C ALA A 68 4.14 9.55 -9.28
N THR A 69 3.53 10.71 -9.05
CA THR A 69 3.04 11.59 -10.13
C THR A 69 4.16 11.98 -11.11
N ALA A 70 5.37 12.22 -10.61
CA ALA A 70 6.51 12.58 -11.45
C ALA A 70 7.09 11.40 -12.26
N ILE A 71 7.14 10.18 -11.69
CA ILE A 71 7.80 9.03 -12.33
C ILE A 71 6.85 8.16 -13.16
N LEU A 72 5.56 8.17 -12.86
CA LEU A 72 4.56 7.38 -13.58
C LEU A 72 4.58 7.63 -15.11
N PRO A 73 4.65 8.89 -15.61
CA PRO A 73 4.73 9.19 -17.04
C PRO A 73 5.96 8.66 -17.77
N LEU A 74 7.02 8.25 -17.05
CA LEU A 74 8.25 7.74 -17.66
C LEU A 74 8.07 6.34 -18.26
N MET A 75 6.99 5.64 -17.92
CA MET A 75 6.69 4.31 -18.45
C MET A 75 6.16 4.42 -19.89
N PRO A 76 6.76 3.70 -20.87
CA PRO A 76 6.25 3.71 -22.24
C PRO A 76 4.80 3.23 -22.31
N ALA A 77 3.95 3.95 -23.05
CA ALA A 77 2.53 3.64 -23.17
C ALA A 77 2.25 2.19 -23.64
N ALA A 78 3.11 1.65 -24.52
CA ALA A 78 3.01 0.27 -25.01
C ALA A 78 3.22 -0.80 -23.91
N ARG A 79 3.70 -0.42 -22.73
CA ARG A 79 3.94 -1.33 -21.60
C ARG A 79 2.82 -1.35 -20.57
N LEU A 80 1.81 -0.49 -20.66
CA LEU A 80 0.78 -0.37 -19.62
C LEU A 80 0.03 -1.68 -19.35
N ASP A 81 -0.11 -2.54 -20.36
CA ASP A 81 -0.80 -3.83 -20.22
C ASP A 81 0.16 -5.00 -19.92
N THR A 82 1.45 -4.73 -19.75
CA THR A 82 2.45 -5.70 -19.28
C THR A 82 2.17 -6.06 -17.82
N TYR A 83 2.31 -7.34 -17.46
CA TYR A 83 2.17 -7.78 -16.08
C TYR A 83 3.44 -7.61 -15.25
N VAL A 84 3.24 -7.17 -14.01
CA VAL A 84 4.25 -7.16 -12.97
C VAL A 84 4.78 -8.58 -12.76
N PRO A 85 6.10 -8.81 -12.75
CA PRO A 85 6.63 -10.16 -12.54
C PRO A 85 6.13 -10.79 -11.24
N GLY A 86 5.73 -12.07 -11.32
CA GLY A 86 5.20 -12.83 -10.20
C GLY A 86 3.77 -12.47 -9.78
N ARG A 87 3.07 -11.56 -10.49
CA ARG A 87 1.72 -11.11 -10.12
C ARG A 87 0.81 -10.91 -11.35
N PRO A 88 -0.47 -11.31 -11.30
CA PRO A 88 -1.44 -11.04 -12.36
C PRO A 88 -1.97 -9.60 -12.27
N ARG A 89 -1.08 -8.61 -12.27
CA ARG A 89 -1.39 -7.19 -12.18
C ARG A 89 -0.66 -6.45 -13.29
N SER A 90 -1.37 -5.68 -14.10
CA SER A 90 -0.74 -4.87 -15.15
C SER A 90 -0.02 -3.65 -14.56
N TYR A 91 0.90 -3.06 -15.32
CA TYR A 91 1.52 -1.79 -14.95
C TYR A 91 0.46 -0.69 -14.80
N ARG A 92 -0.58 -0.67 -15.65
CA ARG A 92 -1.74 0.22 -15.52
C ARG A 92 -2.46 0.05 -14.19
N ASP A 93 -2.77 -1.19 -13.82
CA ASP A 93 -3.46 -1.50 -12.57
C ASP A 93 -2.57 -1.14 -11.36
N LEU A 94 -1.26 -1.37 -11.44
CA LEU A 94 -0.31 -1.01 -10.39
C LEU A 94 -0.22 0.52 -10.19
N ALA A 95 -0.12 1.28 -11.28
CA ALA A 95 -0.05 2.74 -11.25
C ALA A 95 -1.30 3.35 -10.61
N PHE A 96 -2.48 2.83 -10.94
CA PHE A 96 -3.74 3.24 -10.32
C PHE A 96 -3.80 2.84 -8.84
N HIS A 97 -3.46 1.59 -8.53
CA HIS A 97 -3.52 1.03 -7.18
C HIS A 97 -2.70 1.81 -6.16
N LEU A 98 -1.58 2.42 -6.56
CA LEU A 98 -0.79 3.32 -5.70
C LEU A 98 -1.66 4.42 -5.07
N PHE A 99 -2.54 5.03 -5.87
CA PHE A 99 -3.46 6.08 -5.42
C PHE A 99 -4.69 5.51 -4.70
N THR A 100 -5.20 4.36 -5.16
CA THR A 100 -6.31 3.65 -4.50
C THR A 100 -6.02 3.35 -3.03
N VAL A 101 -4.76 3.08 -2.68
CA VAL A 101 -4.36 2.86 -1.28
C VAL A 101 -4.64 4.06 -0.38
N VAL A 102 -4.33 5.27 -0.87
CA VAL A 102 -4.56 6.51 -0.12
C VAL A 102 -6.03 6.92 -0.17
N ASP A 103 -6.71 6.71 -1.30
CA ASP A 103 -8.13 6.99 -1.42
C ASP A 103 -8.97 6.10 -0.49
N ALA A 104 -8.63 4.82 -0.37
CA ALA A 104 -9.28 3.90 0.55
C ALA A 104 -9.06 4.31 2.03
N PHE A 105 -7.89 4.88 2.36
CA PHE A 105 -7.65 5.48 3.68
C PHE A 105 -8.58 6.67 3.91
N LEU A 106 -8.69 7.59 2.95
CA LEU A 106 -9.59 8.76 3.03
C LEU A 106 -11.05 8.34 3.17
N ALA A 107 -11.50 7.36 2.39
CA ALA A 107 -12.84 6.80 2.51
C ALA A 107 -13.12 6.28 3.93
N ALA A 108 -12.11 5.67 4.57
CA ALA A 108 -12.22 5.23 5.96
C ALA A 108 -12.34 6.40 6.94
N THR A 109 -11.57 7.47 6.76
CA THR A 109 -11.66 8.67 7.62
C THR A 109 -12.98 9.42 7.46
N GLU A 110 -13.62 9.28 6.30
CA GLU A 110 -14.98 9.75 5.98
C GLU A 110 -16.08 8.82 6.55
N GLY A 111 -15.72 7.76 7.27
CA GLY A 111 -16.64 6.88 7.99
C GLY A 111 -17.08 5.64 7.21
N ARG A 112 -16.52 5.38 6.03
CA ARG A 112 -16.79 4.12 5.29
C ARG A 112 -15.98 2.98 5.89
N THR A 113 -16.56 1.77 5.92
CA THR A 113 -15.79 0.58 6.26
C THR A 113 -14.78 0.28 5.16
N LEU A 114 -13.50 0.21 5.53
CA LEU A 114 -12.45 -0.22 4.62
C LEU A 114 -12.64 -1.72 4.33
N VAL A 115 -12.98 -2.06 3.09
CA VAL A 115 -13.15 -3.44 2.63
C VAL A 115 -12.05 -3.86 1.67
N GLN A 116 -11.70 -5.14 1.64
CA GLN A 116 -10.62 -5.64 0.79
C GLN A 116 -10.86 -5.35 -0.71
N ALA A 117 -12.12 -5.37 -1.15
CA ALA A 117 -12.50 -5.12 -2.54
C ALA A 117 -12.08 -3.73 -3.06
N MET A 118 -11.97 -2.73 -2.18
CA MET A 118 -11.49 -1.39 -2.56
C MET A 118 -10.06 -1.46 -3.15
N PHE A 119 -9.21 -2.35 -2.64
CA PHE A 119 -7.84 -2.55 -3.13
C PHE A 119 -7.77 -3.42 -4.40
N ALA A 120 -8.91 -3.89 -4.92
CA ALA A 120 -9.00 -4.62 -6.17
C ALA A 120 -9.62 -3.76 -7.29
N GLU A 121 -9.97 -2.52 -7.00
CA GLU A 121 -10.45 -1.56 -7.99
C GLU A 121 -9.41 -1.35 -9.09
N LYS A 122 -9.89 -1.22 -10.32
CA LYS A 122 -9.07 -1.06 -11.52
C LYS A 122 -9.48 0.22 -12.24
N PRO A 123 -8.55 0.91 -12.89
CA PRO A 123 -8.92 2.00 -13.76
C PRO A 123 -9.70 1.45 -14.97
N PRO A 124 -10.48 2.28 -15.68
CA PRO A 124 -11.01 1.91 -16.98
C PRO A 124 -9.91 1.37 -17.89
N ALA A 125 -10.21 0.35 -18.70
CA ALA A 125 -9.20 -0.25 -19.59
C ALA A 125 -8.60 0.76 -20.58
N SER A 126 -9.34 1.83 -20.90
CA SER A 126 -8.92 2.94 -21.76
C SER A 126 -8.12 4.03 -21.05
N ALA A 127 -7.97 3.98 -19.72
CA ALA A 127 -7.32 5.04 -18.94
C ALA A 127 -5.82 5.01 -19.17
N ASP A 128 -5.30 5.97 -19.94
CA ASP A 128 -3.87 6.14 -20.16
C ASP A 128 -3.15 6.67 -18.90
N MET A 129 -1.82 6.85 -19.01
CA MET A 129 -1.03 7.31 -17.88
C MET A 129 -1.39 8.74 -17.46
N THR A 130 -1.81 9.59 -18.39
CA THR A 130 -2.27 10.95 -18.09
C THR A 130 -3.49 10.92 -17.17
N ALA A 131 -4.50 10.13 -17.51
CA ALA A 131 -5.70 10.00 -16.69
C ALA A 131 -5.40 9.45 -15.29
N ILE A 132 -4.48 8.50 -15.18
CA ILE A 132 -4.04 7.94 -13.88
C ILE A 132 -3.33 8.99 -13.04
N VAL A 133 -2.46 9.80 -13.66
CA VAL A 133 -1.75 10.90 -12.98
C VAL A 133 -2.71 12.01 -12.53
N GLU A 134 -3.70 12.37 -13.35
CA GLU A 134 -4.75 13.32 -12.96
C GLU A 134 -5.55 12.83 -11.75
N HIS A 135 -5.93 11.55 -11.74
CA HIS A 135 -6.54 10.93 -10.56
C HIS A 135 -5.62 10.99 -9.33
N GLY A 136 -4.34 10.69 -9.51
CA GLY A 136 -3.35 10.78 -8.43
C GLY A 136 -3.19 12.19 -7.84
N ALA A 137 -3.18 13.22 -8.71
CA ALA A 137 -3.14 14.61 -8.29
C ALA A 137 -4.38 14.99 -7.46
N GLU A 138 -5.56 14.48 -7.83
CA GLU A 138 -6.79 14.66 -7.07
C GLU A 138 -6.73 13.97 -5.70
N VAL A 139 -6.27 12.72 -5.63
CA VAL A 139 -6.10 12.00 -4.35
C VAL A 139 -5.13 12.76 -3.44
N ARG A 140 -4.02 13.25 -3.98
CA ARG A 140 -3.06 14.09 -3.24
C ARG A 140 -3.72 15.35 -2.69
N ARG A 141 -4.49 16.06 -3.50
CA ARG A 141 -5.21 17.29 -3.09
C ARG A 141 -6.19 16.99 -1.96
N ARG A 142 -6.95 15.90 -2.05
CA ARG A 142 -7.88 15.46 -0.99
C ARG A 142 -7.14 15.07 0.29
N PHE A 143 -6.02 14.36 0.17
CA PHE A 143 -5.22 13.96 1.33
C PHE A 143 -4.63 15.18 2.07
N LEU A 144 -4.11 16.15 1.33
CA LEU A 144 -3.65 17.42 1.89
C LEU A 144 -4.79 18.17 2.60
N ALA A 145 -5.95 18.31 1.95
CA ALA A 145 -7.12 18.96 2.55
C ALA A 145 -7.60 18.24 3.81
N TRP A 146 -7.63 16.91 3.81
CA TRP A 146 -7.96 16.10 4.98
C TRP A 146 -6.98 16.37 6.15
N ARG A 147 -5.68 16.41 5.87
CA ARG A 147 -4.65 16.71 6.88
C ARG A 147 -4.86 18.10 7.47
N ASP A 148 -4.99 19.11 6.61
CA ASP A 148 -5.07 20.52 6.99
C ASP A 148 -6.40 20.85 7.70
N ALA A 149 -7.46 20.06 7.46
CA ALA A 149 -8.72 20.12 8.19
C ALA A 149 -8.68 19.43 9.58
N GLY A 150 -7.48 19.07 10.08
CA GLY A 150 -7.31 18.46 11.39
C GLY A 150 -7.56 16.95 11.42
N GLY A 151 -7.38 16.25 10.30
CA GLY A 151 -7.61 14.80 10.17
C GLY A 151 -6.85 13.93 11.19
N LEU A 152 -5.75 14.46 11.75
CA LEU A 152 -4.95 13.81 12.80
C LEU A 152 -5.62 13.80 14.19
N THR A 153 -6.66 14.61 14.42
CA THR A 153 -7.33 14.71 15.73
C THR A 153 -8.32 13.58 16.03
N ARG A 154 -8.49 12.63 15.09
CA ARG A 154 -9.49 11.56 15.19
C ARG A 154 -9.09 10.50 16.22
N THR A 155 -9.89 10.36 17.29
CA THR A 155 -9.62 9.42 18.40
C THR A 155 -10.34 8.08 18.27
N ARG A 156 -11.50 8.03 17.59
CA ARG A 156 -12.23 6.77 17.39
C ARG A 156 -11.46 5.85 16.44
N PRO A 157 -11.49 4.51 16.58
CA PRO A 157 -10.92 3.60 15.60
C PRO A 157 -11.59 3.70 14.21
N LEU A 158 -10.89 3.30 13.15
CA LEU A 158 -11.40 3.17 11.77
C LEU A 158 -11.95 1.75 11.58
N PRO A 159 -13.14 1.59 11.00
CA PRO A 159 -13.66 0.27 10.63
C PRO A 159 -12.87 -0.30 9.45
N THR A 160 -12.27 -1.47 9.63
CA THR A 160 -11.56 -2.20 8.55
C THR A 160 -11.99 -3.66 8.50
N TYR A 161 -11.82 -4.31 7.36
CA TYR A 161 -12.11 -5.74 7.16
C TYR A 161 -11.27 -6.69 8.05
N TYR A 162 -10.23 -6.18 8.70
CA TYR A 162 -9.37 -6.91 9.63
C TYR A 162 -9.50 -6.41 11.08
N GLY A 163 -10.64 -5.77 11.39
CA GLY A 163 -10.97 -5.26 12.71
C GLY A 163 -10.70 -3.75 12.87
N PRO A 164 -11.30 -3.08 13.87
CA PRO A 164 -11.11 -1.64 14.06
C PRO A 164 -9.64 -1.27 14.32
N GLN A 165 -9.13 -0.25 13.64
CA GLN A 165 -7.72 0.18 13.75
C GLN A 165 -7.60 1.61 14.29
N PRO A 166 -6.60 1.92 15.15
CA PRO A 166 -6.21 3.29 15.43
C PRO A 166 -5.85 4.06 14.14
N LEU A 167 -6.01 5.39 14.16
CA LEU A 167 -5.64 6.23 13.02
C LEU A 167 -4.17 6.03 12.63
N GLY A 168 -3.27 6.07 13.62
CA GLY A 168 -1.83 5.91 13.41
C GLY A 168 -1.47 4.59 12.72
N ASP A 169 -2.04 3.48 13.19
CA ASP A 169 -1.80 2.15 12.62
C ASP A 169 -2.22 2.06 11.14
N LEU A 170 -3.41 2.59 10.78
CA LEU A 170 -3.85 2.58 9.39
C LEU A 170 -3.03 3.56 8.53
N LEU A 171 -2.65 4.71 9.09
CA LEU A 171 -1.83 5.70 8.40
C LEU A 171 -0.42 5.16 8.12
N GLU A 172 0.21 4.47 9.07
CA GLU A 172 1.51 3.80 8.90
C GLU A 172 1.44 2.73 7.80
N ARG A 173 0.40 1.89 7.84
CA ARG A 173 0.14 0.90 6.78
C ARG A 173 -0.02 1.57 5.41
N THR A 174 -0.73 2.68 5.35
CA THR A 174 -0.95 3.46 4.12
C THR A 174 0.36 4.01 3.58
N ALA A 175 1.20 4.59 4.45
CA ALA A 175 2.52 5.10 4.09
C ALA A 175 3.44 4.00 3.55
N TRP A 176 3.52 2.85 4.24
CA TRP A 176 4.31 1.71 3.77
C TRP A 176 3.81 1.22 2.41
N HIS A 177 2.51 0.93 2.28
CA HIS A 177 1.94 0.34 1.07
C HIS A 177 2.10 1.27 -0.14
N CYS A 178 1.87 2.58 0.04
CA CYS A 178 2.10 3.58 -1.00
C CYS A 178 3.59 3.69 -1.38
N GLY A 179 4.47 3.85 -0.38
CA GLY A 179 5.92 3.96 -0.63
C GLY A 179 6.51 2.72 -1.30
N GLN A 180 5.99 1.52 -0.98
CA GLN A 180 6.45 0.28 -1.59
C GLN A 180 6.09 0.24 -3.07
N HIS A 181 4.91 0.73 -3.46
CA HIS A 181 4.53 0.81 -4.86
C HIS A 181 5.34 1.86 -5.63
N VAL A 182 5.78 2.95 -4.99
CA VAL A 182 6.75 3.86 -5.60
C VAL A 182 8.09 3.16 -5.88
N ARG A 183 8.63 2.41 -4.90
CA ARG A 183 9.86 1.61 -5.09
C ARG A 183 9.69 0.58 -6.20
N GLN A 184 8.56 -0.11 -6.20
CA GLN A 184 8.22 -1.10 -7.22
C GLN A 184 8.17 -0.49 -8.60
N TRP A 185 7.54 0.68 -8.73
CA TRP A 185 7.49 1.38 -10.00
C TRP A 185 8.86 1.80 -10.52
N GLY A 186 9.73 2.31 -9.64
CA GLY A 186 11.13 2.63 -9.96
C GLY A 186 11.86 1.43 -10.58
N LEU A 187 11.75 0.26 -9.95
CA LEU A 187 12.35 -0.97 -10.48
C LEU A 187 11.77 -1.37 -11.85
N LEU A 188 10.46 -1.20 -12.06
CA LEU A 188 9.82 -1.50 -13.34
C LEU A 188 10.30 -0.54 -14.44
N LEU A 189 10.49 0.75 -14.13
CA LEU A 189 11.07 1.71 -15.06
C LEU A 189 12.49 1.32 -15.48
N GLU A 190 13.34 0.96 -14.52
CA GLU A 190 14.70 0.48 -14.80
C GLU A 190 14.69 -0.77 -15.70
N ARG A 191 13.78 -1.72 -15.43
CA ARG A 191 13.62 -2.94 -16.23
C ARG A 191 13.18 -2.66 -17.67
N GLU A 192 12.35 -1.65 -17.88
CA GLU A 192 11.92 -1.21 -19.21
C GLU A 192 12.94 -0.28 -19.90
N GLY A 193 14.09 -0.04 -19.27
CA GLY A 193 15.16 0.80 -19.81
C GLY A 193 14.86 2.30 -19.74
N ALA A 194 13.88 2.72 -18.92
CA ALA A 194 13.61 4.13 -18.70
C ALA A 194 14.70 4.74 -17.80
N ALA A 195 15.22 5.89 -18.21
CA ALA A 195 16.23 6.60 -17.44
C ALA A 195 15.58 7.33 -16.25
N LEU A 196 16.00 6.96 -15.03
CA LEU A 196 15.70 7.71 -13.82
C LEU A 196 16.90 8.61 -13.49
N PRO A 197 16.71 9.93 -13.29
CA PRO A 197 17.82 10.84 -12.96
C PRO A 197 18.41 10.58 -11.57
N ALA A 198 17.62 9.97 -10.68
CA ALA A 198 18.00 9.56 -9.32
C ALA A 198 17.04 8.47 -8.83
N PRO A 199 17.38 7.72 -7.75
CA PRO A 199 16.43 6.84 -7.09
C PRO A 199 15.15 7.60 -6.71
N PRO A 200 13.95 7.02 -6.92
CA PRO A 200 12.70 7.74 -6.66
C PRO A 200 12.52 8.21 -5.21
N LEU A 201 13.00 7.41 -4.26
CA LEU A 201 12.96 7.71 -2.83
C LEU A 201 14.38 7.64 -2.25
N SER A 202 14.72 8.62 -1.43
CA SER A 202 15.98 8.63 -0.66
C SER A 202 15.93 7.68 0.54
N GLU A 203 17.10 7.32 1.07
CA GLU A 203 17.21 6.51 2.30
C GLU A 203 16.46 7.14 3.48
N ALA A 204 16.53 8.46 3.64
CA ALA A 204 15.85 9.19 4.72
C ALA A 204 14.32 9.09 4.61
N GLU A 205 13.77 9.09 3.40
CA GLU A 205 12.33 8.89 3.18
C GLU A 205 11.91 7.44 3.45
N MET A 206 12.84 6.50 3.29
CA MET A 206 12.58 5.08 3.52
C MET A 206 12.80 4.64 4.97
N ALA A 207 13.62 5.37 5.73
CA ALA A 207 14.01 5.02 7.10
C ALA A 207 12.81 4.80 8.02
N ASP A 208 12.87 3.80 8.91
CA ASP A 208 11.83 3.48 9.90
C ASP A 208 10.46 3.06 9.34
N LEU A 209 10.35 2.88 8.01
CA LEU A 209 9.24 2.14 7.40
C LEU A 209 9.70 0.70 7.13
N PRO A 210 8.85 -0.31 7.43
CA PRO A 210 9.21 -1.72 7.33
C PRO A 210 9.19 -2.23 5.88
N PHE A 211 9.94 -1.58 5.00
CA PHE A 211 10.03 -1.99 3.60
C PHE A 211 10.64 -3.39 3.47
N PRO A 212 10.04 -4.28 2.65
CA PRO A 212 10.66 -5.57 2.36
C PRO A 212 11.99 -5.36 1.61
N ALA A 213 12.93 -6.27 1.86
CA ALA A 213 14.21 -6.32 1.16
C ALA A 213 14.00 -6.50 -0.35
N ASN A 214 13.05 -7.35 -0.74
CA ASN A 214 12.65 -7.53 -2.13
C ASN A 214 11.61 -6.48 -2.54
N VAL A 215 11.79 -5.89 -3.72
CA VAL A 215 10.90 -4.84 -4.25
C VAL A 215 9.71 -5.43 -5.03
N CYS A 216 9.93 -6.54 -5.73
CA CYS A 216 8.90 -7.42 -6.26
C CYS A 216 9.05 -8.78 -5.59
N ASP A 217 7.93 -9.41 -5.23
CA ASP A 217 7.95 -10.80 -4.80
C ASP A 217 8.34 -11.66 -6.01
N GLY A 218 9.46 -12.38 -5.89
CA GLY A 218 9.90 -13.40 -6.84
C GLY A 218 9.17 -14.71 -6.62
#